data_AF-A0A2E7KVA3-F1
#
_entry.id   AF-A0A2E7KVA3-F1
#
_cell.length_a   1.000
_cell.length_b   1.000
_cell.length_c   1.000
_cell.angle_alpha   90.00
_cell.angle_beta   90.00
_cell.angle_gamma   90.00
#
_symmetry.space_group_name_H-M   'P 1'
#
loop_
_entity.id
_entity.type
_entity.pdbx_description
1 polymer ?
#
loop_
_entity_poly.entity_id
_entity_poly.type
_entity_poly.pdbx_seq_one_letter_code
_entity_poly.pdbx_strand_id
1 'polypeptide(L)'
;ATFTKDTADTDGDGFSNHDELVVHETDPADANSYPGKTLNLNISRNGNKIILQWDGGTLQKSANLEKEWINVTTDDGSPVISPFQIDISNKEEFFRVTE
;
A
#
# COMPACT_ATOMS: atom_id res chain seq x y z
N ALA A 1 -5.92 -4.99 38.93
CA ALA A 1 -6.10 -5.76 37.69
C ALA A 1 -4.95 -5.43 36.76
N THR A 2 -4.32 -6.42 36.14
CA THR A 2 -3.35 -6.18 35.07
C THR A 2 -4.12 -6.26 33.76
N PHE A 3 -4.24 -5.15 33.05
CA PHE A 3 -4.85 -5.15 31.72
C PHE A 3 -3.78 -5.62 30.74
N THR A 4 -3.96 -6.81 30.18
CA THR A 4 -3.13 -7.30 29.08
C THR A 4 -3.61 -6.63 27.80
N LYS A 5 -2.68 -6.10 26.99
CA LYS A 5 -2.99 -5.55 25.67
C LYS A 5 -3.62 -6.65 24.82
N ASP A 6 -4.81 -6.37 24.27
CA ASP A 6 -5.45 -7.27 23.31
C ASP A 6 -4.82 -7.08 21.92
N THR A 7 -4.01 -8.05 21.52
CA THR A 7 -3.30 -8.03 20.23
C THR A 7 -4.01 -8.85 19.15
N ALA A 8 -5.23 -9.34 19.40
CA ALA A 8 -6.03 -9.98 18.37
C ALA A 8 -6.50 -8.94 17.35
N ASP A 9 -6.71 -9.37 16.11
CA ASP A 9 -7.34 -8.63 15.02
C ASP A 9 -8.61 -9.42 14.67
N THR A 10 -9.78 -8.95 15.12
CA THR A 10 -11.01 -9.74 15.12
C THR A 10 -11.70 -9.72 13.76
N ASP A 11 -11.60 -8.61 13.03
CA ASP A 11 -12.25 -8.39 11.75
C ASP A 11 -11.31 -8.53 10.54
N GLY A 12 -10.00 -8.61 10.77
CA GLY A 12 -8.98 -8.96 9.78
C GLY A 12 -8.52 -7.79 8.93
N ASP A 13 -8.66 -6.56 9.42
CA ASP A 13 -8.26 -5.33 8.72
C ASP A 13 -6.75 -5.04 8.78
N GLY A 14 -6.01 -5.79 9.61
CA GLY A 14 -4.58 -5.64 9.84
C GLY A 14 -4.21 -4.80 11.07
N PHE A 15 -5.18 -4.40 11.90
CA PHE A 15 -4.98 -3.68 13.15
C PHE A 15 -5.47 -4.51 14.34
N SER A 16 -4.83 -4.34 15.51
CA SER A 16 -5.24 -5.07 16.70
C SER A 16 -6.38 -4.38 17.42
N ASN A 17 -7.28 -5.14 18.06
CA ASN A 17 -8.38 -4.67 18.88
C ASN A 17 -7.97 -3.55 19.85
N HIS A 18 -6.78 -3.66 20.46
CA HIS A 18 -6.25 -2.60 21.31
C HIS A 18 -5.90 -1.34 20.52
N ASP A 19 -5.21 -1.45 19.39
CA ASP A 19 -4.81 -0.27 18.62
C ASP A 19 -6.04 0.47 18.09
N GLU A 20 -7.05 -0.26 17.66
CA GLU A 20 -8.33 0.30 17.25
C GLU A 20 -9.08 0.99 18.40
N LEU A 21 -9.37 0.30 19.50
CA LEU A 21 -10.16 0.87 20.59
C LEU A 21 -9.42 1.94 21.40
N VAL A 22 -8.12 1.73 21.65
CA VAL A 22 -7.36 2.52 22.63
C VAL A 22 -6.54 3.62 21.96
N VAL A 23 -6.07 3.42 20.72
CA VAL A 23 -5.19 4.38 20.04
C VAL A 23 -5.94 5.19 18.99
N HIS A 24 -6.86 4.55 18.25
CA HIS A 24 -7.47 5.15 17.05
C HIS A 24 -8.98 5.41 17.15
N GLU A 25 -9.64 4.89 18.19
CA GLU A 25 -11.08 4.98 18.44
C GLU A 25 -11.93 4.45 17.27
N THR A 26 -11.49 3.33 16.67
CA THR A 26 -12.21 2.61 15.60
C THR A 26 -12.93 1.35 16.13
N ASP A 27 -13.67 0.63 15.28
CA ASP A 27 -14.52 -0.48 15.71
C ASP A 27 -13.87 -1.82 15.35
N PRO A 28 -13.35 -2.58 16.33
CA PRO A 28 -12.59 -3.82 16.07
C PRO A 28 -13.42 -5.00 15.57
N ALA A 29 -14.71 -4.79 15.33
CA ALA A 29 -15.61 -5.77 14.74
C ALA A 29 -16.09 -5.37 13.33
N ASP A 30 -15.63 -4.24 12.78
CA ASP A 30 -15.97 -3.76 11.44
C ASP A 30 -14.70 -3.45 10.65
N ALA A 31 -14.35 -4.35 9.72
CA ALA A 31 -13.17 -4.21 8.86
C ALA A 31 -13.19 -2.96 7.93
N ASN A 32 -14.26 -2.15 7.93
CA ASN A 32 -14.30 -0.85 7.25
C ASN A 32 -14.07 0.33 8.21
N SER A 33 -13.96 0.06 9.50
CA SER A 33 -13.74 1.01 10.58
C SER A 33 -12.35 0.78 11.15
N TYR A 34 -11.34 1.25 10.41
CA TYR A 34 -9.94 0.97 10.73
C TYR A 34 -9.12 2.25 10.83
N PRO A 35 -7.99 2.22 11.55
CA PRO A 35 -7.03 3.32 11.55
C PRO A 35 -6.60 3.59 10.10
N GLY A 36 -6.88 4.80 9.60
CA GLY A 36 -6.56 5.12 8.21
C GLY A 36 -5.11 4.79 7.86
N LYS A 37 -4.93 3.83 6.94
CA LYS A 37 -3.59 3.37 6.56
C LYS A 37 -2.98 4.39 5.60
N THR A 38 -1.91 5.04 6.06
CA THR A 38 -1.18 6.02 5.24
C THR A 38 -0.14 5.28 4.41
N LEU A 39 -0.37 5.19 3.10
CA LEU A 39 0.66 4.74 2.16
C LEU A 39 1.69 5.87 1.94
N ASN A 40 2.85 5.73 2.55
CA ASN A 40 3.96 6.64 2.30
C ASN A 40 4.57 6.36 0.93
N LEU A 41 4.43 7.29 -0.02
CA LEU A 41 5.08 7.20 -1.33
C LEU A 41 6.23 8.21 -1.42
N ASN A 42 7.44 7.70 -1.50
CA ASN A 42 8.65 8.48 -1.73
C ASN A 42 9.07 8.33 -3.20
N ILE A 43 9.18 9.46 -3.90
CA ILE A 43 9.57 9.51 -5.31
C ILE A 43 10.92 10.20 -5.41
N SER A 44 11.90 9.54 -6.02
CA SER A 44 13.20 10.14 -6.34
C SER A 44 13.57 9.87 -7.79
N ARG A 45 14.50 10.65 -8.33
CA ARG A 45 14.96 10.51 -9.72
C ARG A 45 16.45 10.25 -9.77
N ASN A 46 16.85 9.27 -10.57
CA ASN A 46 18.25 8.98 -10.90
C ASN A 46 18.41 8.92 -12.42
N GLY A 47 18.86 10.03 -13.02
CA GLY A 47 18.99 10.17 -14.47
C GLY A 47 17.65 9.99 -15.20
N ASN A 48 17.56 8.97 -16.06
CA ASN A 48 16.36 8.58 -16.80
C ASN A 48 15.48 7.56 -16.07
N LYS A 49 15.67 7.41 -14.75
CA LYS A 49 14.87 6.51 -13.92
C LYS A 49 14.17 7.27 -12.81
N ILE A 50 12.90 6.95 -12.58
CA ILE A 50 12.18 7.31 -11.36
C ILE A 50 12.24 6.10 -10.42
N ILE A 51 12.56 6.34 -9.16
CA ILE A 51 12.55 5.34 -8.09
C ILE A 51 11.32 5.61 -7.23
N LEU A 52 10.42 4.65 -7.18
CA LEU A 52 9.25 4.64 -6.31
C LEU A 52 9.56 3.78 -5.09
N GLN A 53 9.37 4.35 -3.92
CA GLN A 53 9.47 3.68 -2.63
C GLN A 53 8.14 3.83 -1.92
N TRP A 54 7.47 2.72 -1.62
CA TRP A 54 6.21 2.69 -0.89
C TRP A 54 6.27 1.75 0.30
N ASP A 55 5.37 1.98 1.26
CA ASP A 55 5.18 1.15 2.45
C ASP A 55 3.85 0.39 2.36
N GLY A 56 3.93 -0.90 2.01
CA GLY A 56 2.76 -1.78 1.82
C GLY A 56 1.94 -1.51 0.55
N GLY A 57 1.14 -2.50 0.15
CA GLY A 57 0.31 -2.42 -1.05
C GLY A 57 0.99 -2.83 -2.36
N THR A 58 0.25 -2.72 -3.46
CA THR A 58 0.61 -3.21 -4.80
C THR A 58 0.81 -2.06 -5.77
N LEU A 59 1.92 -2.07 -6.52
CA LEU A 59 2.13 -1.12 -7.61
C LEU A 59 1.30 -1.51 -8.83
N GLN A 60 0.52 -0.57 -9.35
CA GLN A 60 -0.28 -0.72 -10.56
C GLN A 60 0.08 0.35 -11.58
N LYS A 61 -0.19 0.05 -12.86
CA LYS A 61 0.00 1.00 -13.96
C LYS A 61 -1.18 1.04 -14.92
N SER A 62 -1.35 2.18 -15.59
CA SER A 62 -2.32 2.38 -16.66
C SER A 62 -1.72 3.26 -17.76
N ALA A 63 -2.11 3.04 -19.01
CA ALA A 63 -1.58 3.81 -20.14
C ALA A 63 -2.21 5.21 -20.26
N ASN A 64 -3.47 5.40 -19.83
CA ASN A 64 -4.18 6.67 -20.05
C ASN A 64 -5.31 6.96 -19.04
N LEU A 65 -5.27 6.38 -17.83
CA LEU A 65 -6.28 6.50 -16.75
C LEU A 65 -7.68 5.97 -17.06
N GLU A 66 -8.09 5.93 -18.34
CA GLU A 66 -9.36 5.39 -18.82
C GLU A 66 -9.31 3.86 -19.01
N LYS A 67 -8.11 3.31 -19.22
CA LYS A 67 -7.86 1.86 -19.29
C LYS A 67 -7.71 1.25 -17.91
N GLU A 68 -8.04 -0.04 -17.82
CA GLU A 68 -7.91 -0.86 -16.61
C GLU A 68 -6.50 -0.77 -16.02
N TRP A 69 -6.44 -0.65 -14.70
CA TRP A 69 -5.19 -0.63 -13.94
C TRP A 69 -4.67 -2.06 -13.80
N ILE A 70 -3.43 -2.29 -14.19
CA ILE A 70 -2.82 -3.62 -14.19
C ILE A 70 -1.71 -3.66 -13.14
N ASN A 71 -1.66 -4.74 -12.35
CA ASN A 71 -0.57 -4.98 -11.41
C ASN A 71 0.77 -5.04 -12.15
N VAL A 72 1.77 -4.36 -11.62
CA VAL A 72 3.14 -4.47 -12.11
C VAL A 72 3.76 -5.71 -11.50
N THR A 73 4.19 -6.64 -12.34
CA THR A 73 4.77 -7.93 -11.92
C THR A 73 6.19 -8.11 -12.44
N THR A 74 6.96 -8.95 -11.78
CA THR A 74 8.19 -9.54 -12.31
C THR A 74 7.87 -10.55 -13.41
N ASP A 75 8.90 -11.05 -14.10
CA ASP A 75 8.75 -11.96 -15.25
C ASP A 75 8.10 -13.31 -14.88
N ASP A 76 8.14 -13.69 -13.60
CA ASP A 76 7.49 -14.88 -13.05
C ASP A 76 6.01 -14.64 -12.66
N GLY A 77 5.51 -13.41 -12.83
CA GLY A 77 4.14 -13.01 -12.47
C GLY A 77 3.96 -12.59 -11.01
N SER A 78 5.02 -12.60 -10.20
CA SER A 78 4.95 -12.10 -8.81
C SER A 78 4.81 -10.56 -8.78
N PRO A 79 4.07 -9.96 -7.82
CA PRO A 79 4.02 -8.51 -7.68
C PRO A 79 5.41 -7.89 -7.45
N VAL A 80 5.69 -6.75 -8.06
CA VAL A 80 6.93 -6.01 -7.77
C VAL A 80 6.90 -5.45 -6.35
N ILE A 81 8.07 -5.35 -5.73
CA ILE A 81 8.24 -4.86 -4.37
C ILE A 81 8.95 -3.49 -4.35
N SER A 82 8.74 -2.73 -3.27
CA SER A 82 9.44 -1.47 -2.99
C SER A 82 10.90 -1.73 -2.58
N PRO A 83 11.90 -0.95 -3.06
CA PRO A 83 11.82 0.09 -4.09
C PRO A 83 11.71 -0.47 -5.51
N PHE A 84 11.00 0.23 -6.40
CA PHE A 84 10.94 -0.10 -7.82
C PHE A 84 11.43 1.04 -8.72
N GLN A 85 12.15 0.70 -9.79
CA GLN A 85 12.70 1.66 -10.73
C GLN A 85 11.95 1.62 -12.06
N ILE A 86 11.51 2.79 -12.51
CA ILE A 86 10.83 2.99 -13.79
C ILE A 86 11.78 3.74 -14.70
N ASP A 87 12.15 3.12 -15.82
CA ASP A 87 12.77 3.85 -16.92
C ASP A 87 11.71 4.74 -17.58
N ILE A 88 11.98 6.04 -17.66
CA ILE A 88 11.05 7.05 -18.18
C ILE A 88 11.36 7.44 -19.63
N SER A 89 12.29 6.77 -20.30
CA SER A 89 12.65 7.08 -21.68
C SER A 89 11.49 6.74 -22.62
N ASN A 90 10.91 7.76 -23.26
CA ASN A 90 9.75 7.65 -24.15
C ASN A 90 8.53 6.96 -23.50
N LYS A 91 8.34 7.17 -22.20
CA LYS A 91 7.24 6.57 -21.45
C LYS A 91 6.14 7.58 -21.14
N GLU A 92 4.91 7.18 -21.45
CA GLU A 92 3.67 7.84 -21.04
C GLU A 92 2.79 6.79 -20.34
N GLU A 93 3.09 6.52 -19.07
CA GLU A 93 2.34 5.59 -18.22
C GLU A 93 2.03 6.27 -16.88
N PHE A 94 0.86 5.96 -16.33
CA PHE A 94 0.42 6.36 -15.00
C PHE A 94 0.71 5.22 -14.03
N PHE A 95 1.12 5.57 -12.80
CA PHE A 95 1.41 4.62 -11.74
C PHE A 95 0.65 5.00 -10.48
N ARG A 96 0.19 4.01 -9.72
CA ARG A 96 -0.39 4.18 -8.39
C ARG A 96 0.02 3.02 -7.50
N VAL A 97 -0.04 3.23 -6.19
CA VAL A 97 0.02 2.16 -5.20
C VAL A 97 -1.38 2.01 -4.62
N THR A 98 -1.89 0.78 -4.57
CA THR A 98 -3.16 0.45 -3.92
C THR A 98 -2.88 -0.44 -2.73
N GLU A 99 -3.72 -0.38 -1.71
CA GLU A 99 -3.66 -1.33 -0.59
C GLU A 99 -4.06 -2.74 -1.03
#